data_AF-A0A497HR32-F1
#
_entry.id   AF-A0A497HR32-F1
#
_cell.length_a   1.000
_cell.length_b   1.000
_cell.length_c   1.000
_cell.angle_alpha   90.00
_cell.angle_beta   90.00
_cell.angle_gamma   90.00
#
_symmetry.space_group_name_H-M   'P 1'
#
loop_
_entity.id
_entity.type
_entity.pdbx_description
1 polymer ?
#
loop_
_entity_poly.entity_id
_entity_poly.type
_entity_poly.pdbx_seq_one_letter_code
_entity_poly.pdbx_strand_id
1 'polypeptide(L)'
;GGDTTPIKEHLAYINGALSAGDIKGAFDVVETLSEWVETYLNTLRAPQVEEEKAEEVEEKKEVEVGEEEEVKKEGEVAAEEVRVEEKVEEAKEEVAVEERGAEVEEKEAVEKAPEREEEGAKIEEERKKEIAQKLEEYEKEMDKLAEEGLDVGPLRSIHPLTKGKLEAGELEGAGELLGRFEIAHRNLIKKKYSSKIEELQRRLEERAGYFASQGVDVETEDLSGLMDSIKKELEEGDVKRVGGLIEEFERRLASFERDAYNMLYQRRMIPIINGIKRLEERGVDVSRLRGHLESVKELFMGGDYSGWERESLQLERNVQAYEANYLLNRLREAVVKLGEVGGPQGAYTQKYNEAVGAYREGSFAAVIEMCESTLKETERLYEEHSYRRLKESLLELITRGEQLGVSTEPYRETLSRSDELFTEGGGEEAKRILEESIETLRAEVEVAESLRKRVEELSGELNEIWNQLLPMARKGYPTSEVSRKVQKARELLKEMKVDEAAELVEKIRRDIERLSKGPTKEVREEVAEEGELETLRAKELSIIISQIRDRITKMKALGIDTSKYQSDLLLMLQTFKRGELDRAVEQGRRCLSNIKKELGE
;
A
#
# COMPACT_ATOMS: atom_id res chain seq x y z
N GLY A 1 -8.71 -26.28 27.27
CA GLY A 1 -8.81 -25.81 28.67
C GLY A 1 -7.47 -25.80 29.35
N GLY A 2 -6.55 -24.91 28.93
CA GLY A 2 -5.25 -24.69 29.58
C GLY A 2 -5.20 -23.35 30.31
N ASP A 3 -4.27 -23.20 31.25
CA ASP A 3 -4.10 -21.98 32.03
C ASP A 3 -3.58 -20.82 31.17
N THR A 4 -4.45 -19.86 30.84
CA THR A 4 -4.11 -18.70 30.00
C THR A 4 -3.34 -17.58 30.73
N THR A 5 -3.05 -17.74 32.03
CA THR A 5 -2.40 -16.72 32.86
C THR A 5 -1.04 -16.26 32.31
N PRO A 6 -0.13 -17.15 31.87
CA PRO A 6 1.18 -16.73 31.36
C PRO A 6 1.09 -15.88 30.08
N ILE A 7 0.13 -16.19 29.19
CA ILE A 7 -0.12 -15.41 27.97
C ILE A 7 -0.58 -13.98 28.31
N LYS A 8 -1.43 -13.85 29.34
CA LYS A 8 -1.92 -12.54 29.81
C LYS A 8 -0.82 -11.71 30.44
N GLU A 9 0.11 -12.32 31.19
CA GLU A 9 1.25 -11.63 31.80
C GLU A 9 2.22 -11.08 30.74
N HIS A 10 2.48 -11.86 29.69
CA HIS A 10 3.30 -11.42 28.57
C HIS A 10 2.66 -10.28 27.76
N LEU A 11 1.36 -10.34 27.50
CA LEU A 11 0.63 -9.23 26.87
C LEU A 11 0.60 -7.98 27.74
N ALA A 12 0.49 -8.13 29.06
CA ALA A 12 0.57 -7.01 29.99
C ALA A 12 1.96 -6.35 29.98
N TYR A 13 3.03 -7.16 29.91
CA TYR A 13 4.40 -6.66 29.80
C TYR A 13 4.65 -5.91 28.50
N ILE A 14 4.24 -6.44 27.34
CA ILE A 14 4.37 -5.78 26.04
C ILE A 14 3.62 -4.44 26.03
N ASN A 15 2.38 -4.42 26.53
CA ASN A 15 1.60 -3.19 26.61
C ASN A 15 2.22 -2.18 27.57
N GLY A 16 2.85 -2.64 28.66
CA GLY A 16 3.62 -1.80 29.57
C GLY A 16 4.86 -1.18 28.92
N ALA A 17 5.65 -1.97 28.19
CA ALA A 17 6.85 -1.52 27.48
C ALA A 17 6.51 -0.52 26.36
N LEU A 18 5.45 -0.79 25.58
CA LEU A 18 4.94 0.12 24.55
C LEU A 18 4.43 1.43 25.15
N SER A 19 3.72 1.36 26.28
CA SER A 19 3.24 2.56 27.00
C SER A 19 4.39 3.39 27.59
N ALA A 20 5.53 2.76 27.89
CA ALA A 20 6.74 3.42 28.36
C ALA A 20 7.66 3.93 27.22
N GLY A 21 7.30 3.67 25.95
CA GLY A 21 8.09 4.07 24.78
C GLY A 21 9.30 3.18 24.48
N ASP A 22 9.42 2.03 25.16
CA ASP A 22 10.48 1.05 24.91
C ASP A 22 10.07 0.06 23.81
N ILE A 23 10.20 0.52 22.56
CA ILE A 23 9.84 -0.25 21.37
C ILE A 23 10.76 -1.46 21.20
N LYS A 24 12.05 -1.34 21.57
CA LYS A 24 13.01 -2.44 21.41
C LYS A 24 12.75 -3.56 22.41
N GLY A 25 12.50 -3.24 23.67
CA GLY A 25 12.10 -4.22 24.68
C GLY A 25 10.77 -4.91 24.37
N ALA A 26 9.82 -4.22 23.73
CA ALA A 26 8.57 -4.82 23.27
C ALA A 26 8.81 -5.83 22.12
N PHE A 27 9.69 -5.52 21.16
CA PHE A 27 10.01 -6.41 20.05
C PHE A 27 10.82 -7.65 20.47
N ASP A 28 11.82 -7.48 21.34
CA ASP A 28 12.64 -8.60 21.86
C ASP A 28 11.77 -9.63 22.63
N VAL A 29 10.70 -9.16 23.29
CA VAL A 29 9.74 -10.03 23.99
C VAL A 29 8.76 -10.71 23.03
N VAL A 30 8.36 -10.08 21.93
CA VAL A 30 7.50 -10.69 20.90
C VAL A 30 8.22 -11.83 20.17
N GLU A 31 9.52 -11.68 19.92
CA GLU A 31 10.34 -12.70 19.27
C GLU A 31 10.49 -13.95 20.17
N THR A 32 10.81 -13.76 21.45
CA THR A 32 10.87 -14.84 22.44
C THR A 32 9.50 -15.45 22.77
N LEU A 33 8.41 -14.67 22.65
CA LEU A 33 7.04 -15.17 22.81
C LEU A 33 6.60 -16.08 21.68
N SER A 34 7.08 -15.88 20.46
CA SER A 34 6.67 -16.70 19.33
C SER A 34 7.16 -18.14 19.52
N GLU A 35 8.42 -18.30 19.94
CA GLU A 35 9.01 -19.60 20.30
C GLU A 35 8.37 -20.20 21.57
N TRP A 36 8.09 -19.35 22.56
CA TRP A 36 7.46 -19.80 23.82
C TRP A 36 6.00 -20.24 23.62
N VAL A 37 5.20 -19.52 22.84
CA VAL A 37 3.79 -19.84 22.53
C VAL A 37 3.71 -21.15 21.76
N GLU A 38 4.61 -21.37 20.80
CA GLU A 38 4.65 -22.62 20.05
C GLU A 38 5.00 -23.80 20.97
N THR A 39 5.98 -23.61 21.86
CA THR A 39 6.36 -24.61 22.88
C THR A 39 5.22 -24.86 23.88
N TYR A 40 4.54 -23.81 24.34
CA TYR A 40 3.45 -23.89 25.30
C TYR A 40 2.20 -24.56 24.70
N LEU A 41 1.84 -24.23 23.46
CA LEU A 41 0.76 -24.90 22.72
C LEU A 41 1.08 -26.38 22.47
N ASN A 42 2.36 -26.72 22.23
CA ASN A 42 2.79 -28.10 22.12
C ASN A 42 2.70 -28.85 23.47
N THR A 43 3.00 -28.20 24.60
CA THR A 43 2.80 -28.80 25.94
C THR A 43 1.32 -28.99 26.31
N LEU A 44 0.42 -28.19 25.75
CA LEU A 44 -1.03 -28.36 25.90
C LEU A 44 -1.62 -29.45 24.98
N ARG A 45 -0.89 -29.84 23.93
CA ARG A 45 -1.26 -30.90 22.97
C ARG A 45 -0.71 -32.28 23.31
N ALA A 46 0.22 -32.39 24.26
CA ALA A 46 0.71 -33.69 24.69
C ALA A 46 -0.42 -34.49 25.38
N PRO A 47 -0.66 -35.76 24.99
CA PRO A 47 -1.62 -36.59 25.70
C PRO A 47 -1.17 -36.72 27.15
N GLN A 48 -2.08 -36.51 28.10
CA GLN A 48 -1.85 -36.90 29.47
C GLN A 48 -1.64 -38.41 29.48
N VAL A 49 -0.38 -38.82 29.60
CA VAL A 49 -0.03 -40.18 29.99
C VAL A 49 -0.56 -40.34 31.41
N GLU A 50 -1.61 -41.14 31.56
CA GLU A 50 -1.99 -41.69 32.85
C GLU A 50 -0.78 -42.44 33.42
N GLU A 51 -0.19 -41.90 34.48
CA GLU A 51 0.62 -42.67 35.41
C GLU A 51 -0.31 -43.63 36.17
N GLU A 52 -0.53 -44.83 35.63
CA GLU A 52 -0.71 -46.02 36.46
C GLU A 52 0.51 -46.94 36.30
N LYS A 53 1.39 -46.83 37.28
CA LYS A 53 2.20 -47.89 37.92
C LYS A 53 2.94 -48.87 37.00
N ALA A 54 4.26 -48.68 37.00
CA ALA A 54 5.23 -49.73 36.78
C ALA A 54 5.04 -50.91 37.75
N GLU A 55 4.83 -52.12 37.21
CA GLU A 55 5.43 -53.36 37.72
C GLU A 55 5.50 -54.42 36.60
N GLU A 56 6.73 -54.91 36.36
CA GLU A 56 7.18 -56.12 35.63
C GLU A 56 6.92 -56.24 34.10
N VAL A 57 7.95 -56.18 33.21
CA VAL A 57 9.02 -57.19 32.94
C VAL A 57 8.36 -58.51 32.48
N GLU A 58 8.56 -59.13 31.31
CA GLU A 58 9.57 -59.17 30.25
C GLU A 58 8.91 -60.04 29.12
N GLU A 59 8.98 -59.73 27.83
CA GLU A 59 9.95 -60.25 26.87
C GLU A 59 9.27 -60.96 25.67
N LYS A 60 9.87 -60.74 24.48
CA LYS A 60 9.81 -61.48 23.20
C LYS A 60 8.74 -61.01 22.19
N LYS A 61 9.14 -60.28 21.12
CA LYS A 61 9.86 -60.70 19.89
C LYS A 61 9.05 -61.74 19.10
N GLU A 62 8.88 -61.73 17.78
CA GLU A 62 9.44 -61.05 16.59
C GLU A 62 8.45 -61.44 15.45
N VAL A 63 7.94 -60.51 14.63
CA VAL A 63 8.38 -60.21 13.23
C VAL A 63 7.80 -61.12 12.12
N GLU A 64 7.05 -60.46 11.20
CA GLU A 64 6.89 -60.66 9.73
C GLU A 64 6.20 -61.96 9.23
N VAL A 65 5.47 -62.05 8.11
CA VAL A 65 5.20 -61.22 6.91
C VAL A 65 4.05 -61.91 6.14
N GLY A 66 3.33 -61.18 5.28
CA GLY A 66 2.87 -61.74 4.00
C GLY A 66 1.38 -61.70 3.70
N GLU A 67 0.99 -60.62 3.02
CA GLU A 67 0.19 -60.52 1.77
C GLU A 67 -1.01 -61.45 1.46
N GLU A 68 -2.05 -60.80 0.89
CA GLU A 68 -2.95 -61.27 -0.17
C GLU A 68 -3.92 -62.43 0.15
N GLU A 69 -5.12 -62.56 -0.42
CA GLU A 69 -6.07 -61.72 -1.15
C GLU A 69 -7.38 -62.56 -1.16
N GLU A 70 -8.52 -61.87 -1.20
CA GLU A 70 -9.81 -62.28 -1.79
C GLU A 70 -10.48 -63.67 -1.62
N VAL A 71 -11.74 -63.59 -1.15
CA VAL A 71 -12.97 -64.09 -1.79
C VAL A 71 -13.35 -65.58 -1.66
N LYS A 72 -14.48 -65.76 -0.95
CA LYS A 72 -15.65 -66.64 -1.21
C LYS A 72 -15.39 -67.99 -1.93
N LYS A 73 -15.88 -69.07 -1.32
CA LYS A 73 -17.22 -69.62 -1.67
C LYS A 73 -17.63 -70.80 -0.79
N GLU A 74 -18.94 -70.84 -0.59
CA GLU A 74 -19.75 -71.96 -0.10
C GLU A 74 -19.63 -73.20 -0.98
N GLY A 75 -19.93 -74.36 -0.40
CA GLY A 75 -20.90 -75.28 -1.01
C GLY A 75 -20.36 -76.55 -1.65
N GLU A 76 -20.75 -77.66 -1.02
CA GLU A 76 -21.37 -78.84 -1.64
C GLU A 76 -20.52 -80.05 -2.15
N VAL A 77 -20.80 -81.17 -1.46
CA VAL A 77 -20.95 -82.60 -1.82
C VAL A 77 -19.79 -83.46 -2.38
N ALA A 78 -19.69 -84.61 -1.72
CA ALA A 78 -19.68 -85.98 -2.26
C ALA A 78 -18.35 -86.75 -2.34
N ALA A 79 -18.36 -87.83 -1.53
CA ALA A 79 -17.99 -89.21 -1.86
C ALA A 79 -16.51 -89.63 -1.85
N GLU A 80 -16.34 -90.84 -1.26
CA GLU A 80 -15.35 -91.88 -1.61
C GLU A 80 -13.86 -91.53 -1.39
N GLU A 81 -12.99 -92.42 -0.94
CA GLU A 81 -13.00 -93.78 -0.41
C GLU A 81 -11.52 -94.06 -0.05
N VAL A 82 -11.25 -95.10 0.75
CA VAL A 82 -9.97 -95.85 0.83
C VAL A 82 -8.81 -95.12 1.53
N ARG A 83 -8.47 -95.49 2.79
CA ARG A 83 -7.51 -96.57 3.17
C ARG A 83 -6.07 -96.24 2.67
N VAL A 84 -4.98 -96.35 3.43
CA VAL A 84 -4.62 -97.46 4.32
C VAL A 84 -3.23 -97.16 4.94
N GLU A 85 -3.06 -97.55 6.21
CA GLU A 85 -1.84 -98.12 6.84
C GLU A 85 -0.58 -97.24 6.96
N GLU A 86 0.30 -97.39 7.94
CA GLU A 86 0.58 -98.48 8.89
C GLU A 86 1.58 -97.92 9.92
N LYS A 87 1.52 -98.39 11.17
CA LYS A 87 2.62 -99.16 11.78
C LYS A 87 2.23 -99.53 13.23
N VAL A 88 1.94 -100.83 13.47
CA VAL A 88 2.85 -101.86 14.01
C VAL A 88 2.73 -101.84 15.54
N GLU A 89 2.33 -102.92 16.25
CA GLU A 89 2.81 -104.29 16.16
C GLU A 89 1.92 -105.27 16.97
N GLU A 90 1.97 -106.56 16.59
CA GLU A 90 1.73 -107.79 17.39
C GLU A 90 0.31 -108.05 17.97
N ALA A 91 -0.56 -108.85 17.32
CA ALA A 91 -0.52 -110.31 17.14
C ALA A 91 -0.46 -111.13 18.45
N LYS A 92 -1.61 -111.73 18.85
CA LYS A 92 -1.79 -113.20 18.94
C LYS A 92 -3.14 -113.61 19.54
N GLU A 93 -3.74 -114.56 18.84
CA GLU A 93 -4.58 -115.66 19.34
C GLU A 93 -5.87 -115.34 20.10
N GLU A 94 -6.96 -115.56 19.38
CA GLU A 94 -8.21 -116.07 19.91
C GLU A 94 -8.02 -117.25 20.88
N VAL A 95 -9.03 -117.39 21.74
CA VAL A 95 -9.46 -118.56 22.51
C VAL A 95 -9.13 -118.48 24.01
N ALA A 96 -10.23 -118.50 24.77
CA ALA A 96 -10.38 -118.58 26.22
C ALA A 96 -10.29 -117.25 26.98
N VAL A 97 -11.45 -116.66 27.28
CA VAL A 97 -12.08 -116.78 28.62
C VAL A 97 -13.41 -116.00 28.57
N GLU A 98 -14.49 -116.74 28.77
CA GLU A 98 -15.82 -116.25 29.15
C GLU A 98 -15.73 -115.32 30.38
N GLU A 99 -16.60 -114.31 30.37
CA GLU A 99 -17.16 -113.64 31.54
C GLU A 99 -16.18 -113.05 32.59
N ARG A 100 -16.01 -111.73 32.53
CA ARG A 100 -16.07 -110.74 33.64
C ARG A 100 -15.06 -109.61 33.41
N GLY A 101 -15.57 -108.39 33.28
CA GLY A 101 -14.74 -107.19 33.13
C GLY A 101 -15.45 -105.93 32.62
N ALA A 102 -16.76 -105.96 32.38
CA ALA A 102 -17.57 -104.77 32.10
C ALA A 102 -18.11 -104.17 33.41
N GLU A 103 -17.22 -103.76 34.32
CA GLU A 103 -17.65 -103.18 35.60
C GLU A 103 -16.59 -102.26 36.24
N VAL A 104 -15.84 -101.48 35.45
CA VAL A 104 -14.94 -100.44 36.02
C VAL A 104 -14.96 -99.09 35.28
N GLU A 105 -15.40 -98.96 34.02
CA GLU A 105 -15.50 -97.64 33.36
C GLU A 105 -16.88 -96.95 33.48
N GLU A 106 -17.88 -97.59 34.11
CA GLU A 106 -19.18 -96.96 34.34
C GLU A 106 -19.25 -96.17 35.66
N LYS A 107 -18.24 -96.27 36.54
CA LYS A 107 -18.28 -95.64 37.88
C LYS A 107 -17.64 -94.26 37.98
N GLU A 108 -16.86 -93.82 37.00
CA GLU A 108 -16.37 -92.42 36.97
C GLU A 108 -17.33 -91.47 36.21
N ALA A 109 -18.25 -92.03 35.40
CA ALA A 109 -19.34 -91.28 34.77
C ALA A 109 -20.56 -91.08 35.67
N VAL A 110 -20.72 -91.90 36.71
CA VAL A 110 -21.91 -91.90 37.59
C VAL A 110 -21.76 -90.96 38.81
N GLU A 111 -20.54 -90.64 39.26
CA GLU A 111 -20.35 -89.64 40.34
C GLU A 111 -20.45 -88.18 39.85
N LYS A 112 -20.32 -87.89 38.54
CA LYS A 112 -20.51 -86.54 37.96
C LYS A 112 -21.92 -86.28 37.36
N ALA A 113 -22.80 -87.28 37.33
CA ALA A 113 -24.16 -87.14 36.80
C ALA A 113 -25.07 -86.21 37.64
N PRO A 114 -25.13 -86.31 38.99
CA PRO A 114 -25.96 -85.41 39.79
C PRO A 114 -25.40 -83.98 39.86
N GLU A 115 -24.08 -83.80 39.78
CA GLU A 115 -23.45 -82.46 39.71
C GLU A 115 -23.78 -81.76 38.37
N ARG A 116 -23.84 -82.50 37.25
CA ARG A 116 -24.26 -81.98 35.93
C ARG A 116 -25.75 -81.66 35.84
N GLU A 117 -26.62 -82.38 36.56
CA GLU A 117 -28.06 -82.07 36.63
C GLU A 117 -28.35 -80.86 37.53
N GLU A 118 -27.66 -80.70 38.67
CA GLU A 118 -27.75 -79.49 39.50
C GLU A 118 -27.19 -78.25 38.78
N GLU A 119 -26.09 -78.39 38.03
CA GLU A 119 -25.49 -77.32 37.24
C GLU A 119 -26.42 -76.92 36.08
N GLY A 120 -27.05 -77.90 35.41
CA GLY A 120 -28.08 -77.66 34.40
C GLY A 120 -29.33 -76.95 34.93
N ALA A 121 -29.83 -77.36 36.11
CA ALA A 121 -30.98 -76.72 36.75
C ALA A 121 -30.68 -75.28 37.21
N LYS A 122 -29.45 -75.00 37.68
CA LYS A 122 -29.00 -73.63 38.01
C LYS A 122 -28.93 -72.74 36.77
N ILE A 123 -28.38 -73.25 35.66
CA ILE A 123 -28.33 -72.55 34.37
C ILE A 123 -29.75 -72.26 33.84
N GLU A 124 -30.67 -73.20 34.00
CA GLU A 124 -32.05 -73.08 33.56
C GLU A 124 -32.86 -72.06 34.41
N GLU A 125 -32.62 -72.05 35.72
CA GLU A 125 -33.19 -71.06 36.64
C GLU A 125 -32.62 -69.64 36.40
N GLU A 126 -31.33 -69.52 36.09
CA GLU A 126 -30.70 -68.27 35.70
C GLU A 126 -31.26 -67.72 34.38
N ARG A 127 -31.41 -68.55 33.35
CA ARG A 127 -32.06 -68.17 32.08
C ARG A 127 -33.51 -67.72 32.29
N LYS A 128 -34.26 -68.42 33.15
CA LYS A 128 -35.63 -68.04 33.50
C LYS A 128 -35.68 -66.66 34.17
N LYS A 129 -34.74 -66.36 35.07
CA LYS A 129 -34.61 -65.04 35.72
C LYS A 129 -34.22 -63.96 34.72
N GLU A 130 -33.30 -64.22 33.79
CA GLU A 130 -32.89 -63.28 32.76
C GLU A 130 -34.06 -62.91 31.82
N ILE A 131 -34.82 -63.90 31.33
CA ILE A 131 -35.99 -63.68 30.47
C ILE A 131 -37.09 -62.90 31.23
N ALA A 132 -37.32 -63.23 32.51
CA ALA A 132 -38.28 -62.53 33.34
C ALA A 132 -37.91 -61.05 33.55
N GLN A 133 -36.64 -60.76 33.82
CA GLN A 133 -36.13 -59.40 33.99
C GLN A 133 -36.28 -58.59 32.71
N LYS A 134 -35.84 -59.12 31.57
CA LYS A 134 -35.96 -58.46 30.26
C LYS A 134 -37.42 -58.15 29.91
N LEU A 135 -38.34 -59.09 30.16
CA LEU A 135 -39.77 -58.85 29.94
C LEU A 135 -40.33 -57.70 30.80
N GLU A 136 -39.95 -57.63 32.08
CA GLU A 136 -40.40 -56.55 32.96
C GLU A 136 -39.84 -55.18 32.54
N GLU A 137 -38.58 -55.14 32.08
CA GLU A 137 -37.98 -53.92 31.52
C GLU A 137 -38.70 -53.47 30.25
N TYR A 138 -38.99 -54.41 29.35
CA TYR A 138 -39.71 -54.13 28.12
C TYR A 138 -41.18 -53.75 28.34
N GLU A 139 -41.84 -54.26 29.38
CA GLU A 139 -43.18 -53.83 29.76
C GLU A 139 -43.22 -52.33 30.09
N LYS A 140 -42.24 -51.88 30.90
CA LYS A 140 -42.08 -50.46 31.24
C LYS A 140 -41.73 -49.60 30.01
N GLU A 141 -40.97 -50.14 29.06
CA GLU A 141 -40.61 -49.41 27.83
C GLU A 141 -41.76 -49.35 26.82
N MET A 142 -42.56 -50.41 26.70
CA MET A 142 -43.79 -50.39 25.90
C MET A 142 -44.77 -49.31 26.36
N ASP A 143 -44.99 -49.19 27.66
CA ASP A 143 -45.91 -48.18 28.19
C ASP A 143 -45.42 -46.76 27.89
N LYS A 144 -44.11 -46.51 27.98
CA LYS A 144 -43.50 -45.23 27.56
C LYS A 144 -43.67 -44.96 26.06
N LEU A 145 -43.38 -45.94 25.21
CA LEU A 145 -43.55 -45.79 23.75
C LEU A 145 -45.02 -45.55 23.38
N ALA A 146 -45.96 -46.15 24.12
CA ALA A 146 -47.39 -45.92 23.95
C ALA A 146 -47.82 -44.51 24.39
N GLU A 147 -47.29 -44.00 25.51
CA GLU A 147 -47.49 -42.62 25.97
C GLU A 147 -46.97 -41.60 24.94
N GLU A 148 -45.89 -41.93 24.24
CA GLU A 148 -45.31 -41.13 23.14
C GLU A 148 -46.06 -41.28 21.80
N GLY A 149 -47.14 -42.08 21.75
CA GLY A 149 -48.02 -42.21 20.58
C GLY A 149 -47.58 -43.22 19.51
N LEU A 150 -46.64 -44.12 19.82
CA LEU A 150 -46.24 -45.20 18.91
C LEU A 150 -47.21 -46.39 18.95
N ASP A 151 -47.38 -47.06 17.82
CA ASP A 151 -48.20 -48.27 17.72
C ASP A 151 -47.48 -49.48 18.35
N VAL A 152 -47.66 -49.65 19.65
CA VAL A 152 -47.14 -50.81 20.40
C VAL A 152 -47.98 -52.08 20.24
N GLY A 153 -48.99 -52.09 19.36
CA GLY A 153 -49.85 -53.25 19.09
C GLY A 153 -49.09 -54.56 18.83
N PRO A 154 -48.02 -54.56 18.00
CA PRO A 154 -47.17 -55.72 17.80
C PRO A 154 -46.50 -56.22 19.08
N LEU A 155 -46.00 -55.32 19.94
CA LEU A 155 -45.35 -55.69 21.20
C LEU A 155 -46.36 -56.22 22.22
N ARG A 156 -47.54 -55.58 22.32
CA ARG A 156 -48.65 -56.02 23.19
C ARG A 156 -49.22 -57.38 22.80
N SER A 157 -49.07 -57.80 21.55
CA SER A 157 -49.48 -59.14 21.09
C SER A 157 -48.49 -60.24 21.49
N ILE A 158 -47.20 -59.91 21.58
CA ILE A 158 -46.12 -60.88 21.87
C ILE A 158 -45.91 -61.01 23.38
N HIS A 159 -45.95 -59.90 24.13
CA HIS A 159 -45.64 -59.87 25.56
C HIS A 159 -46.44 -60.87 26.43
N PRO A 160 -47.79 -60.97 26.33
CA PRO A 160 -48.55 -61.95 27.12
C PRO A 160 -48.25 -63.41 26.73
N LEU A 161 -47.89 -63.65 25.46
CA LEU A 161 -47.54 -64.98 24.97
C LEU A 161 -46.17 -65.41 25.52
N THR A 162 -45.19 -64.50 25.55
CA THR A 162 -43.88 -64.76 26.14
C THR A 162 -43.99 -65.02 27.64
N LYS A 163 -44.79 -64.21 28.35
CA LYS A 163 -45.07 -64.38 29.79
C LYS A 163 -45.74 -65.72 30.09
N GLY A 164 -46.75 -66.11 29.31
CA GLY A 164 -47.44 -67.39 29.47
C GLY A 164 -46.54 -68.61 29.23
N LYS A 165 -45.61 -68.53 28.26
CA LYS A 165 -44.63 -69.59 28.00
C LYS A 165 -43.58 -69.72 29.10
N LEU A 166 -43.13 -68.59 29.65
CA LEU A 166 -42.20 -68.54 30.78
C LEU A 166 -42.81 -69.11 32.07
N GLU A 167 -44.09 -68.81 32.34
CA GLU A 167 -44.84 -69.35 33.47
C GLU A 167 -45.10 -70.86 33.34
N ALA A 168 -45.29 -71.36 32.11
CA ALA A 168 -45.44 -72.79 31.79
C ALA A 168 -44.13 -73.59 31.84
N GLY A 169 -42.97 -72.93 32.00
CA GLY A 169 -41.65 -73.58 32.01
C GLY A 169 -41.09 -73.89 30.61
N GLU A 170 -41.70 -73.39 29.54
CA GLU A 170 -41.22 -73.58 28.17
C GLU A 170 -40.18 -72.51 27.79
N LEU A 171 -38.95 -72.67 28.28
CA LEU A 171 -37.92 -71.63 28.16
C LEU A 171 -37.46 -71.36 26.72
N GLU A 172 -37.36 -72.40 25.88
CA GLU A 172 -36.98 -72.23 24.47
C GLU A 172 -38.04 -71.43 23.70
N GLY A 173 -39.32 -71.76 23.90
CA GLY A 173 -40.44 -71.01 23.30
C GLY A 173 -40.59 -69.58 23.86
N ALA A 174 -40.29 -69.36 25.14
CA ALA A 174 -40.21 -68.01 25.71
C ALA A 174 -39.04 -67.21 25.13
N GLY A 175 -37.88 -67.85 24.91
CA GLY A 175 -36.71 -67.24 24.27
C GLY A 175 -36.98 -66.83 22.81
N GLU A 176 -37.62 -67.68 22.01
CA GLU A 176 -37.99 -67.34 20.63
C GLU A 176 -38.97 -66.16 20.55
N LEU A 177 -39.98 -66.13 21.42
CA LEU A 177 -40.95 -65.03 21.49
C LEU A 177 -40.30 -63.74 22.00
N LEU A 178 -39.36 -63.82 22.94
CA LEU A 178 -38.55 -62.68 23.37
C LEU A 178 -37.71 -62.13 22.20
N GLY A 179 -37.08 -62.99 21.40
CA GLY A 179 -36.35 -62.56 20.20
C GLY A 179 -37.25 -61.85 19.17
N ARG A 180 -38.49 -62.31 18.97
CA ARG A 180 -39.48 -61.61 18.13
C ARG A 180 -39.91 -60.28 18.73
N PHE A 181 -40.05 -60.23 20.05
CA PHE A 181 -40.35 -59.00 20.79
C PHE A 181 -39.23 -57.97 20.59
N GLU A 182 -37.97 -58.36 20.74
CA GLU A 182 -36.80 -57.52 20.54
C GLU A 182 -36.69 -56.97 19.11
N ILE A 183 -37.07 -57.76 18.09
CA ILE A 183 -37.13 -57.31 16.70
C ILE A 183 -38.24 -56.27 16.50
N ALA A 184 -39.43 -56.53 17.03
CA ALA A 184 -40.55 -55.59 16.95
C ALA A 184 -40.24 -54.27 17.70
N HIS A 185 -39.52 -54.38 18.83
CA HIS A 185 -39.10 -53.24 19.64
C HIS A 185 -38.11 -52.37 18.86
N ARG A 186 -37.05 -52.99 18.30
CA ARG A 186 -36.09 -52.34 17.39
C ARG A 186 -36.77 -51.60 16.23
N ASN A 187 -37.74 -52.22 15.58
CA ASN A 187 -38.45 -51.61 14.46
C ASN A 187 -39.26 -50.37 14.87
N LEU A 188 -39.86 -50.36 16.06
CA LEU A 188 -40.57 -49.20 16.60
C LEU A 188 -39.62 -48.04 16.93
N ILE A 189 -38.45 -48.34 17.49
CA ILE A 189 -37.41 -47.35 17.79
C ILE A 189 -36.86 -46.71 16.53
N LYS A 190 -36.54 -47.53 15.52
CA LYS A 190 -36.15 -47.05 14.19
C LYS A 190 -37.21 -46.09 13.64
N LYS A 191 -38.47 -46.48 13.67
CA LYS A 191 -39.58 -45.63 13.23
C LYS A 191 -39.68 -44.31 14.00
N LYS A 192 -39.39 -44.30 15.30
CA LYS A 192 -39.41 -43.09 16.15
C LYS A 192 -38.31 -42.10 15.76
N TYR A 193 -37.07 -42.57 15.63
CA TYR A 193 -35.90 -41.68 15.54
C TYR A 193 -35.35 -41.49 14.12
N SER A 194 -35.64 -42.37 13.15
CA SER A 194 -35.08 -42.27 11.79
C SER A 194 -35.27 -40.90 11.14
N SER A 195 -36.49 -40.33 11.20
CA SER A 195 -36.76 -39.01 10.62
C SER A 195 -35.97 -37.89 11.29
N LYS A 196 -35.74 -37.98 12.60
CA LYS A 196 -35.00 -36.97 13.36
C LYS A 196 -33.50 -37.07 13.11
N ILE A 197 -32.98 -38.29 13.00
CA ILE A 197 -31.58 -38.56 12.68
C ILE A 197 -31.25 -38.05 11.27
N GLU A 198 -32.10 -38.35 10.29
CA GLU A 198 -31.95 -37.82 8.92
C GLU A 198 -32.01 -36.27 8.89
N GLU A 199 -32.92 -35.66 9.65
CA GLU A 199 -33.01 -34.21 9.77
C GLU A 199 -31.72 -33.60 10.35
N LEU A 200 -31.20 -34.19 11.43
CA LEU A 200 -30.00 -33.72 12.12
C LEU A 200 -28.74 -33.90 11.27
N GLN A 201 -28.60 -35.04 10.59
CA GLN A 201 -27.51 -35.28 9.65
C GLN A 201 -27.55 -34.25 8.52
N ARG A 202 -28.71 -34.06 7.90
CA ARG A 202 -28.87 -33.07 6.83
C ARG A 202 -28.54 -31.65 7.32
N ARG A 203 -28.99 -31.28 8.52
CA ARG A 203 -28.67 -29.97 9.11
C ARG A 203 -27.17 -29.78 9.31
N LEU A 204 -26.46 -30.80 9.80
CA LEU A 204 -25.00 -30.76 9.94
C LEU A 204 -24.33 -30.55 8.58
N GLU A 205 -24.70 -31.34 7.57
CA GLU A 205 -24.14 -31.27 6.21
C GLU A 205 -24.42 -29.89 5.56
N GLU A 206 -25.66 -29.40 5.63
CA GLU A 206 -26.06 -28.09 5.10
C GLU A 206 -25.29 -26.95 5.79
N ARG A 207 -25.12 -27.00 7.12
CA ARG A 207 -24.40 -25.98 7.89
C ARG A 207 -22.90 -26.02 7.64
N ALA A 208 -22.29 -27.20 7.69
CA ALA A 208 -20.87 -27.37 7.39
C ALA A 208 -20.55 -26.90 5.96
N GLY A 209 -21.37 -27.30 4.98
CA GLY A 209 -21.26 -26.84 3.60
C GLY A 209 -21.40 -25.32 3.45
N TYR A 210 -22.37 -24.72 4.15
CA TYR A 210 -22.53 -23.26 4.19
C TYR A 210 -21.28 -22.56 4.74
N PHE A 211 -20.78 -22.94 5.91
CA PHE A 211 -19.62 -22.29 6.53
C PHE A 211 -18.35 -22.49 5.70
N ALA A 212 -18.13 -23.69 5.15
CA ALA A 212 -17.03 -23.97 4.24
C ALA A 212 -17.09 -23.09 2.98
N SER A 213 -18.29 -22.88 2.41
CA SER A 213 -18.48 -21.97 1.26
C SER A 213 -18.12 -20.51 1.56
N GLN A 214 -18.21 -20.11 2.83
CA GLN A 214 -17.79 -18.79 3.31
C GLN A 214 -16.30 -18.75 3.70
N GLY A 215 -15.58 -19.87 3.55
CA GLY A 215 -14.16 -20.03 3.91
C GLY A 215 -13.93 -20.15 5.41
N VAL A 216 -14.91 -20.61 6.17
CA VAL A 216 -14.73 -20.97 7.58
C VAL A 216 -14.49 -22.47 7.66
N ASP A 217 -13.30 -22.85 8.11
CA ASP A 217 -12.95 -24.25 8.33
C ASP A 217 -13.40 -24.63 9.75
N VAL A 218 -14.26 -25.64 9.85
CA VAL A 218 -14.82 -26.07 11.12
C VAL A 218 -14.74 -27.59 11.19
N GLU A 219 -14.12 -28.09 12.26
CA GLU A 219 -14.00 -29.52 12.49
C GLU A 219 -15.38 -30.13 12.75
N THR A 220 -15.80 -31.06 11.89
CA THR A 220 -17.06 -31.81 12.06
C THR A 220 -16.83 -33.25 12.54
N GLU A 221 -15.58 -33.68 12.71
CA GLU A 221 -15.22 -35.08 13.03
C GLU A 221 -15.92 -35.59 14.29
N ASP A 222 -15.95 -34.78 15.35
CA ASP A 222 -16.63 -35.11 16.61
C ASP A 222 -18.15 -35.28 16.44
N LEU A 223 -18.78 -34.48 15.60
CA LEU A 223 -20.22 -34.56 15.33
C LEU A 223 -20.53 -35.74 14.40
N SER A 224 -19.70 -35.98 13.38
CA SER A 224 -19.83 -37.12 12.49
C SER A 224 -19.66 -38.44 13.25
N GLY A 225 -18.66 -38.56 14.13
CA GLY A 225 -18.47 -39.74 14.97
C GLY A 225 -19.62 -39.98 15.95
N LEU A 226 -20.22 -38.90 16.48
CA LEU A 226 -21.41 -39.02 17.34
C LEU A 226 -22.66 -39.42 16.53
N MET A 227 -22.79 -38.94 15.27
CA MET A 227 -23.84 -39.37 14.35
C MET A 227 -23.71 -40.87 13.99
N ASP A 228 -22.50 -41.36 13.76
CA ASP A 228 -22.25 -42.78 13.51
C ASP A 228 -22.57 -43.63 14.75
N SER A 229 -22.26 -43.13 15.94
CA SER A 229 -22.63 -43.76 17.21
C SER A 229 -24.16 -43.84 17.39
N ILE A 230 -24.89 -42.77 17.04
CA ILE A 230 -26.36 -42.77 17.03
C ILE A 230 -26.91 -43.83 16.07
N LYS A 231 -26.37 -43.91 14.85
CA LYS A 231 -26.80 -44.90 13.85
C LYS A 231 -26.57 -46.33 14.32
N LYS A 232 -25.41 -46.60 14.94
CA LYS A 232 -25.09 -47.91 15.51
C LYS A 232 -26.04 -48.30 16.64
N GLU A 233 -26.26 -47.42 17.61
CA GLU A 233 -27.19 -47.68 18.74
C GLU A 233 -28.65 -47.81 18.25
N LEU A 234 -29.02 -47.15 17.14
CA LEU A 234 -30.31 -47.33 16.48
C LEU A 234 -30.47 -48.72 15.85
N GLU A 235 -29.39 -49.33 15.36
CA GLU A 235 -29.39 -50.70 14.87
C GLU A 235 -29.53 -51.72 16.00
N GLU A 236 -28.91 -51.43 17.16
CA GLU A 236 -28.93 -52.25 18.37
C GLU A 236 -30.27 -52.15 19.13
N GLY A 237 -30.99 -51.03 19.05
CA GLY A 237 -32.34 -50.88 19.59
C GLY A 237 -32.44 -50.41 21.04
N ASP A 238 -31.44 -49.69 21.55
CA ASP A 238 -31.48 -49.10 22.89
C ASP A 238 -32.12 -47.70 22.85
N VAL A 239 -33.38 -47.59 23.30
CA VAL A 239 -34.16 -46.34 23.31
C VAL A 239 -33.46 -45.23 24.09
N LYS A 240 -32.88 -45.57 25.25
CA LYS A 240 -32.36 -44.61 26.21
C LYS A 240 -31.04 -44.03 25.73
N ARG A 241 -30.17 -44.89 25.19
CA ARG A 241 -28.91 -44.46 24.59
C ARG A 241 -29.13 -43.60 23.36
N VAL A 242 -30.00 -44.02 22.43
CA VAL A 242 -30.31 -43.24 21.22
C VAL A 242 -30.87 -41.86 21.57
N GLY A 243 -31.81 -41.78 22.52
CA GLY A 243 -32.38 -40.51 22.98
C GLY A 243 -31.32 -39.57 23.58
N GLY A 244 -30.48 -40.07 24.49
CA GLY A 244 -29.41 -39.29 25.10
C GLY A 244 -28.35 -38.81 24.11
N LEU A 245 -27.97 -39.66 23.14
CA LEU A 245 -27.04 -39.29 22.08
C LEU A 245 -27.63 -38.24 21.14
N ILE A 246 -28.92 -38.29 20.82
CA ILE A 246 -29.58 -37.25 20.01
C ILE A 246 -29.57 -35.90 20.73
N GLU A 247 -29.89 -35.85 22.02
CA GLU A 247 -29.84 -34.61 22.81
C GLU A 247 -28.41 -34.06 22.89
N GLU A 248 -27.42 -34.94 23.04
CA GLU A 248 -26.01 -34.55 23.01
C GLU A 248 -25.60 -34.01 21.63
N PHE A 249 -26.03 -34.66 20.55
CA PHE A 249 -25.80 -34.19 19.18
C PHE A 249 -26.37 -32.80 18.97
N GLU A 250 -27.62 -32.56 19.37
CA GLU A 250 -28.26 -31.24 19.23
C GLU A 250 -27.52 -30.15 20.03
N ARG A 251 -27.05 -30.48 21.23
CA ARG A 251 -26.27 -29.56 22.06
C ARG A 251 -24.92 -29.24 21.41
N ARG A 252 -24.19 -30.26 20.94
CA ARG A 252 -22.90 -30.08 20.27
C ARG A 252 -23.06 -29.35 18.93
N LEU A 253 -24.10 -29.65 18.16
CA LEU A 253 -24.43 -28.97 16.91
C LEU A 253 -24.71 -27.47 17.14
N ALA A 254 -25.43 -27.12 18.21
CA ALA A 254 -25.67 -25.72 18.57
C ALA A 254 -24.39 -24.99 19.01
N SER A 255 -23.46 -25.67 19.69
CA SER A 255 -22.14 -25.12 20.01
C SER A 255 -21.31 -24.90 18.74
N PHE A 256 -21.25 -25.91 17.88
CA PHE A 256 -20.60 -25.86 16.58
C PHE A 256 -21.12 -24.69 15.73
N GLU A 257 -22.44 -24.53 15.60
CA GLU A 257 -23.03 -23.42 14.84
C GLU A 257 -22.60 -22.06 15.42
N ARG A 258 -22.58 -21.93 16.75
CA ARG A 258 -22.13 -20.69 17.43
C ARG A 258 -20.66 -20.40 17.16
N ASP A 259 -19.78 -21.39 17.26
CA ASP A 259 -18.35 -21.22 17.06
C ASP A 259 -18.03 -20.90 15.59
N ALA A 260 -18.69 -21.58 14.65
CA ALA A 260 -18.60 -21.28 13.23
C ALA A 260 -19.07 -19.84 12.90
N TYR A 261 -20.17 -19.39 13.52
CA TYR A 261 -20.63 -18.01 13.39
C TYR A 261 -19.66 -16.99 13.99
N ASN A 262 -18.99 -17.30 15.10
CA ASN A 262 -17.95 -16.44 15.67
C ASN A 262 -16.74 -16.28 14.71
N MET A 263 -16.31 -17.37 14.08
CA MET A 263 -15.24 -17.32 13.07
C MET A 263 -15.67 -16.54 11.83
N LEU A 264 -16.90 -16.77 11.34
CA LEU A 264 -17.46 -16.03 10.21
C LEU A 264 -17.57 -14.53 10.52
N TYR A 265 -17.96 -14.18 11.75
CA TYR A 265 -18.02 -12.81 12.23
C TYR A 265 -16.64 -12.14 12.14
N GLN A 266 -15.60 -12.77 12.67
CA GLN A 266 -14.25 -12.23 12.60
C GLN A 266 -13.81 -12.03 11.14
N ARG A 267 -14.00 -13.05 10.29
CA ARG A 267 -13.62 -13.02 8.88
C ARG A 267 -14.30 -11.90 8.10
N ARG A 268 -15.60 -11.65 8.32
CA ARG A 268 -16.36 -10.62 7.61
C ARG A 268 -16.23 -9.23 8.24
N MET A 269 -16.31 -9.12 9.56
CA MET A 269 -16.39 -7.82 10.23
C MET A 269 -15.05 -7.11 10.33
N ILE A 270 -13.93 -7.83 10.45
CA ILE A 270 -12.60 -7.20 10.55
C ILE A 270 -12.29 -6.34 9.32
N PRO A 271 -12.43 -6.84 8.07
CA PRO A 271 -12.25 -6.01 6.87
C PRO A 271 -13.15 -4.77 6.84
N ILE A 272 -14.43 -4.92 7.22
CA ILE A 272 -15.41 -3.82 7.25
C ILE A 272 -14.99 -2.75 8.25
N ILE A 273 -14.65 -3.14 9.48
CA ILE A 273 -14.21 -2.22 10.54
C ILE A 273 -12.94 -1.48 10.12
N ASN A 274 -11.97 -2.20 9.54
CA ASN A 274 -10.74 -1.61 9.04
C ASN A 274 -11.00 -0.66 7.86
N GLY A 275 -11.93 -0.98 6.97
CA GLY A 275 -12.37 -0.08 5.90
C GLY A 275 -12.96 1.22 6.42
N ILE A 276 -13.85 1.15 7.43
CA ILE A 276 -14.42 2.33 8.09
C ILE A 276 -13.32 3.20 8.73
N LYS A 277 -12.37 2.58 9.44
CA LYS A 277 -11.22 3.30 10.05
C LYS A 277 -10.37 4.01 8.99
N ARG A 278 -10.00 3.33 7.90
CA ARG A 278 -9.23 3.94 6.80
C ARG A 278 -9.96 5.14 6.19
N LEU A 279 -11.27 5.05 6.02
CA LEU A 279 -12.08 6.16 5.51
C LEU A 279 -12.08 7.36 6.46
N GLU A 280 -12.17 7.10 7.76
CA GLU A 280 -12.11 8.13 8.79
C GLU A 280 -10.74 8.81 8.86
N GLU A 281 -9.65 8.04 8.78
CA GLU A 281 -8.28 8.56 8.69
C GLU A 281 -8.07 9.42 7.44
N ARG A 282 -8.77 9.10 6.34
CA ARG A 282 -8.82 9.88 5.10
C ARG A 282 -9.75 11.10 5.18
N GLY A 283 -10.36 11.38 6.33
CA GLY A 283 -11.23 12.54 6.57
C GLY A 283 -12.65 12.41 5.99
N VAL A 284 -13.09 11.20 5.63
CA VAL A 284 -14.47 10.96 5.16
C VAL A 284 -15.42 10.89 6.36
N ASP A 285 -16.58 11.55 6.28
CA ASP A 285 -17.62 11.42 7.31
C ASP A 285 -18.22 10.01 7.28
N VAL A 286 -17.84 9.20 8.27
CA VAL A 286 -18.29 7.81 8.43
C VAL A 286 -19.39 7.65 9.48
N SER A 287 -20.02 8.73 9.95
CA SER A 287 -21.01 8.68 11.05
C SER A 287 -22.16 7.71 10.76
N ARG A 288 -22.64 7.67 9.51
CA ARG A 288 -23.68 6.72 9.06
C ARG A 288 -23.20 5.27 9.07
N LEU A 289 -21.95 5.02 8.65
CA LEU A 289 -21.36 3.68 8.66
C LEU A 289 -21.12 3.19 10.09
N ARG A 290 -20.69 4.07 10.99
CA ARG A 290 -20.55 3.75 12.43
C ARG A 290 -21.90 3.39 13.06
N GLY A 291 -22.96 4.13 12.75
CA GLY A 291 -24.31 3.79 13.22
C GLY A 291 -24.77 2.42 12.73
N HIS A 292 -24.60 2.13 11.44
CA HIS A 292 -24.96 0.81 10.87
C HIS A 292 -24.08 -0.32 11.42
N LEU A 293 -22.78 -0.09 11.63
CA LEU A 293 -21.87 -1.04 12.27
C LEU A 293 -22.35 -1.44 13.67
N GLU A 294 -22.83 -0.48 14.47
CA GLU A 294 -23.31 -0.79 15.81
C GLU A 294 -24.58 -1.64 15.78
N SER A 295 -25.53 -1.33 14.89
CA SER A 295 -26.71 -2.19 14.68
C SER A 295 -26.34 -3.61 14.23
N VAL A 296 -25.33 -3.76 13.36
CA VAL A 296 -24.82 -5.07 12.94
C VAL A 296 -24.24 -5.85 14.13
N LYS A 297 -23.47 -5.20 15.00
CA LYS A 297 -22.94 -5.85 16.21
C LYS A 297 -24.06 -6.28 17.18
N GLU A 298 -25.07 -5.43 17.37
CA GLU A 298 -26.22 -5.74 18.23
C GLU A 298 -26.97 -6.98 17.75
N LEU A 299 -27.17 -7.13 16.43
CA LEU A 299 -27.79 -8.33 15.85
C LEU A 299 -26.99 -9.60 16.14
N PHE A 300 -25.66 -9.53 15.99
CA PHE A 300 -24.78 -10.67 16.28
C PHE A 300 -24.81 -11.05 17.77
N MET A 301 -24.66 -10.06 18.66
CA MET A 301 -24.69 -10.27 20.11
C MET A 301 -26.06 -10.75 20.60
N GLY A 302 -27.14 -10.36 19.92
CA GLY A 302 -28.51 -10.81 20.17
C GLY A 302 -28.82 -12.23 19.66
N GLY A 303 -27.91 -12.85 18.91
CA GLY A 303 -28.08 -14.19 18.34
C GLY A 303 -28.95 -14.26 17.08
N ASP A 304 -29.31 -13.12 16.48
CA ASP A 304 -30.00 -13.08 15.18
C ASP A 304 -28.97 -13.16 14.04
N TYR A 305 -28.45 -14.36 13.80
CA TYR A 305 -27.43 -14.58 12.77
C TYR A 305 -27.95 -14.31 11.36
N SER A 306 -29.21 -14.59 11.05
CA SER A 306 -29.80 -14.33 9.74
C SER A 306 -29.97 -12.84 9.46
N GLY A 307 -30.39 -12.06 10.47
CA GLY A 307 -30.40 -10.60 10.40
C GLY A 307 -28.98 -10.03 10.25
N TRP A 308 -28.04 -10.52 11.08
CA TRP A 308 -26.63 -10.12 11.02
C TRP A 308 -25.99 -10.38 9.65
N GLU A 309 -26.19 -11.54 9.05
CA GLU A 309 -25.64 -11.88 7.73
C GLU A 309 -26.10 -10.88 6.65
N ARG A 310 -27.40 -10.55 6.63
CA ARG A 310 -27.97 -9.62 5.67
C ARG A 310 -27.44 -8.20 5.87
N GLU A 311 -27.46 -7.71 7.11
CA GLU A 311 -27.04 -6.36 7.43
C GLU A 311 -25.53 -6.17 7.30
N SER A 312 -24.73 -7.18 7.62
CA SER A 312 -23.27 -7.15 7.43
C SER A 312 -22.88 -7.08 5.95
N LEU A 313 -23.57 -7.79 5.05
CA LEU A 313 -23.39 -7.67 3.60
C LEU A 313 -23.76 -6.27 3.09
N GLN A 314 -24.86 -5.71 3.59
CA GLN A 314 -25.26 -4.36 3.22
C GLN A 314 -24.25 -3.32 3.73
N LEU A 315 -23.73 -3.50 4.94
CA LEU A 315 -22.69 -2.64 5.51
C LEU A 315 -21.39 -2.75 4.70
N GLU A 316 -20.96 -3.95 4.33
CA GLU A 316 -19.80 -4.17 3.46
C GLU A 316 -19.94 -3.40 2.14
N ARG A 317 -21.10 -3.55 1.49
CA ARG A 317 -21.41 -2.82 0.26
C ARG A 317 -21.39 -1.30 0.45
N ASN A 318 -21.91 -0.81 1.57
CA ASN A 318 -21.88 0.62 1.90
C ASN A 318 -20.44 1.12 2.12
N VAL A 319 -19.59 0.36 2.82
CA VAL A 319 -18.16 0.69 3.00
C VAL A 319 -17.45 0.76 1.65
N GLN A 320 -17.65 -0.23 0.78
CA GLN A 320 -17.08 -0.24 -0.58
C GLN A 320 -17.57 0.97 -1.40
N ALA A 321 -18.83 1.37 -1.28
CA ALA A 321 -19.37 2.53 -1.98
C ALA A 321 -18.71 3.85 -1.53
N TYR A 322 -18.41 3.99 -0.23
CA TYR A 322 -17.70 5.16 0.29
C TYR A 322 -16.25 5.19 -0.18
N GLU A 323 -15.57 4.05 -0.15
CA GLU A 323 -14.19 3.92 -0.63
C GLU A 323 -14.07 4.18 -2.13
N ALA A 324 -14.95 3.59 -2.94
CA ALA A 324 -15.02 3.85 -4.37
C ALA A 324 -15.26 5.34 -4.67
N ASN A 325 -16.17 6.00 -3.94
CA ASN A 325 -16.44 7.42 -4.14
C ASN A 325 -15.24 8.31 -3.76
N TYR A 326 -14.57 8.00 -2.65
CA TYR A 326 -13.35 8.68 -2.25
C TYR A 326 -12.25 8.56 -3.32
N LEU A 327 -12.01 7.35 -3.82
CA LEU A 327 -11.01 7.08 -4.85
C LEU A 327 -11.36 7.74 -6.19
N LEU A 328 -12.64 7.78 -6.58
CA LEU A 328 -13.08 8.49 -7.77
C LEU A 328 -12.78 10.00 -7.68
N ASN A 329 -13.02 10.61 -6.52
CA ASN A 329 -12.71 12.03 -6.33
C ASN A 329 -11.20 12.28 -6.42
N ARG A 330 -10.38 11.45 -5.78
CA ARG A 330 -8.91 11.52 -5.91
C ARG A 330 -8.46 11.33 -7.36
N LEU A 331 -9.03 10.36 -8.07
CA LEU A 331 -8.68 10.10 -9.46
C LEU A 331 -9.01 11.30 -10.34
N ARG A 332 -10.18 11.91 -10.14
CA ARG A 332 -10.56 13.14 -10.84
C ARG A 332 -9.54 14.26 -10.62
N GLU A 333 -9.13 14.49 -9.38
CA GLU A 333 -8.12 15.50 -9.05
C GLU A 333 -6.77 15.20 -9.70
N ALA A 334 -6.31 13.94 -9.63
CA ALA A 334 -5.05 13.51 -10.25
C ALA A 334 -5.07 13.71 -11.77
N VAL A 335 -6.18 13.39 -12.44
CA VAL A 335 -6.33 13.59 -13.89
C VAL A 335 -6.31 15.07 -14.26
N VAL A 336 -6.92 15.95 -13.45
CA VAL A 336 -6.85 17.41 -13.67
C VAL A 336 -5.42 17.91 -13.52
N LYS A 337 -4.73 17.56 -12.43
CA LYS A 337 -3.32 17.92 -12.21
C LYS A 337 -2.41 17.44 -13.33
N LEU A 338 -2.64 16.23 -13.85
CA LEU A 338 -1.90 15.70 -15.00
C LEU A 338 -2.11 16.56 -16.26
N GLY A 339 -3.34 17.05 -16.49
CA GLY A 339 -3.64 17.98 -17.58
C GLY A 339 -2.95 19.34 -17.43
N GLU A 340 -2.89 19.88 -16.21
CA GLU A 340 -2.23 21.15 -15.91
C GLU A 340 -0.74 21.12 -16.28
N VAL A 341 -0.07 19.99 -16.10
CA VAL A 341 1.35 19.79 -16.45
C VAL A 341 1.58 19.32 -17.90
N GLY A 342 0.54 19.32 -18.75
CA GLY A 342 0.65 18.93 -20.15
C GLY A 342 0.79 17.43 -20.39
N GLY A 343 0.37 16.60 -19.41
CA GLY A 343 0.32 15.15 -19.54
C GLY A 343 -0.85 14.65 -20.38
N PRO A 344 -0.93 13.33 -20.65
CA PRO A 344 -1.95 12.71 -21.52
C PRO A 344 -3.34 12.60 -20.85
N GLN A 345 -3.94 13.73 -20.46
CA GLN A 345 -5.21 13.81 -19.71
C GLN A 345 -6.38 13.06 -20.37
N GLY A 346 -6.47 13.06 -21.71
CA GLY A 346 -7.59 12.48 -22.45
C GLY A 346 -7.82 10.99 -22.17
N ALA A 347 -6.74 10.19 -22.16
CA ALA A 347 -6.82 8.75 -21.89
C ALA A 347 -7.31 8.46 -20.47
N TYR A 348 -6.82 9.21 -19.48
CA TYR A 348 -7.20 9.01 -18.07
C TYR A 348 -8.59 9.59 -17.74
N THR A 349 -9.03 10.59 -18.49
CA THR A 349 -10.42 11.07 -18.42
C THR A 349 -11.39 9.98 -18.88
N GLN A 350 -11.03 9.21 -19.90
CA GLN A 350 -11.84 8.07 -20.34
C GLN A 350 -11.91 6.97 -19.26
N LYS A 351 -10.75 6.56 -18.71
CA LYS A 351 -10.70 5.58 -17.59
C LYS A 351 -11.51 6.04 -16.38
N TYR A 352 -11.45 7.33 -16.03
CA TYR A 352 -12.29 7.92 -14.99
C TYR A 352 -13.79 7.79 -15.30
N ASN A 353 -14.21 8.08 -16.54
CA ASN A 353 -15.61 7.96 -16.94
C ASN A 353 -16.10 6.50 -16.92
N GLU A 354 -15.25 5.54 -17.29
CA GLU A 354 -15.53 4.10 -17.18
C GLU A 354 -15.74 3.70 -15.71
N ALA A 355 -14.88 4.16 -14.80
CA ALA A 355 -15.03 3.94 -13.37
C ALA A 355 -16.31 4.59 -12.78
N VAL A 356 -16.68 5.79 -13.25
CA VAL A 356 -17.96 6.43 -12.90
C VAL A 356 -19.16 5.62 -13.41
N GLY A 357 -19.06 5.04 -14.61
CA GLY A 357 -20.07 4.13 -15.14
C GLY A 357 -20.29 2.91 -14.23
N ALA A 358 -19.21 2.20 -13.91
CA ALA A 358 -19.25 1.04 -13.01
C ALA A 358 -19.75 1.40 -11.60
N TYR A 359 -19.45 2.61 -11.10
CA TYR A 359 -19.97 3.10 -9.83
C TYR A 359 -21.48 3.23 -9.84
N ARG A 360 -22.06 3.75 -10.94
CA ARG A 360 -23.51 3.90 -11.10
C ARG A 360 -24.22 2.55 -11.20
N GLU A 361 -23.55 1.55 -11.74
CA GLU A 361 -24.04 0.17 -11.80
C GLU A 361 -23.95 -0.55 -10.44
N GLY A 362 -23.25 0.03 -9.46
CA GLY A 362 -23.08 -0.52 -8.12
C GLY A 362 -21.94 -1.52 -7.98
N SER A 363 -21.04 -1.58 -8.96
CA SER A 363 -19.87 -2.48 -9.01
C SER A 363 -18.68 -1.90 -8.24
N PHE A 364 -18.87 -1.60 -6.95
CA PHE A 364 -17.91 -0.82 -6.16
C PHE A 364 -16.52 -1.45 -6.03
N ALA A 365 -16.41 -2.76 -5.86
CA ALA A 365 -15.12 -3.45 -5.78
C ALA A 365 -14.27 -3.26 -7.07
N ALA A 366 -14.91 -3.37 -8.24
CA ALA A 366 -14.24 -3.11 -9.52
C ALA A 366 -13.82 -1.64 -9.66
N VAL A 367 -14.63 -0.71 -9.17
CA VAL A 367 -14.29 0.73 -9.17
C VAL A 367 -13.06 0.99 -8.31
N ILE A 368 -12.96 0.38 -7.13
CA ILE A 368 -11.80 0.51 -6.24
C ILE A 368 -10.54 0.07 -6.98
N GLU A 369 -10.54 -1.13 -7.56
CA GLU A 369 -9.39 -1.69 -8.29
C GLU A 369 -8.99 -0.83 -9.51
N MET A 370 -9.97 -0.41 -10.31
CA MET A 370 -9.72 0.49 -11.45
C MET A 370 -9.14 1.84 -10.99
N CYS A 371 -9.66 2.41 -9.91
CA CYS A 371 -9.18 3.69 -9.42
C CYS A 371 -7.77 3.58 -8.84
N GLU A 372 -7.46 2.56 -8.04
CA GLU A 372 -6.13 2.38 -7.45
C GLU A 372 -5.05 2.18 -8.51
N SER A 373 -5.30 1.31 -9.50
CA SER A 373 -4.38 1.08 -10.62
C SER A 373 -4.19 2.34 -11.48
N THR A 374 -5.28 3.04 -11.79
CA THR A 374 -5.23 4.26 -12.61
C THR A 374 -4.58 5.42 -11.86
N LEU A 375 -4.85 5.58 -10.56
CA LEU A 375 -4.23 6.61 -9.72
C LEU A 375 -2.72 6.44 -9.68
N LYS A 376 -2.23 5.22 -9.43
CA LYS A 376 -0.79 4.93 -9.40
C LYS A 376 -0.10 5.30 -10.71
N GLU A 377 -0.72 5.00 -11.84
CA GLU A 377 -0.20 5.36 -13.16
C GLU A 377 -0.24 6.88 -13.41
N THR A 378 -1.34 7.54 -13.02
CA THR A 378 -1.55 8.99 -13.18
C THR A 378 -0.58 9.80 -12.34
N GLU A 379 -0.35 9.40 -11.07
CA GLU A 379 0.58 10.04 -10.15
C GLU A 379 2.03 9.94 -10.67
N ARG A 380 2.45 8.76 -11.17
CA ARG A 380 3.76 8.60 -11.82
C ARG A 380 3.93 9.51 -13.02
N LEU A 381 2.95 9.56 -13.92
CA LEU A 381 3.02 10.44 -15.09
C LEU A 381 3.00 11.92 -14.72
N TYR A 382 2.25 12.29 -13.69
CA TYR A 382 2.26 13.65 -13.17
C TYR A 382 3.67 14.01 -12.68
N GLU A 383 4.35 13.10 -11.99
CA GLU A 383 5.72 13.35 -11.53
C GLU A 383 6.70 13.58 -12.67
N GLU A 384 6.66 12.73 -13.70
CA GLU A 384 7.50 12.85 -14.89
C GLU A 384 7.25 14.15 -15.66
N HIS A 385 5.97 14.51 -15.88
CA HIS A 385 5.60 15.69 -16.64
C HIS A 385 5.86 17.00 -15.87
N SER A 386 5.58 17.02 -14.56
CA SER A 386 5.90 18.18 -13.72
C SER A 386 7.40 18.46 -13.69
N TYR A 387 8.23 17.42 -13.55
CA TYR A 387 9.69 17.54 -13.63
C TYR A 387 10.14 18.09 -14.99
N ARG A 388 9.67 17.48 -16.09
CA ARG A 388 10.01 17.91 -17.45
C ARG A 388 9.67 19.39 -17.69
N ARG A 389 8.50 19.84 -17.22
CA ARG A 389 8.07 21.24 -17.37
C ARG A 389 8.94 22.22 -16.60
N LEU A 390 9.35 21.86 -15.37
CA LEU A 390 10.29 22.68 -14.60
C LEU A 390 11.64 22.79 -15.31
N LYS A 391 12.15 21.66 -15.83
CA LYS A 391 13.38 21.64 -16.63
C LYS A 391 13.30 22.55 -17.86
N GLU A 392 12.21 22.46 -18.64
CA GLU A 392 11.97 23.34 -19.79
C GLU A 392 11.92 24.82 -19.38
N SER A 393 11.22 25.12 -18.28
CA SER A 393 11.12 26.49 -17.75
C SER A 393 12.48 27.06 -17.33
N LEU A 394 13.33 26.26 -16.68
CA LEU A 394 14.68 26.68 -16.31
C LEU A 394 15.56 26.89 -17.55
N LEU A 395 15.47 26.02 -18.57
CA LEU A 395 16.20 26.18 -19.84
C LEU A 395 15.82 27.46 -20.59
N GLU A 396 14.52 27.79 -20.61
CA GLU A 396 14.03 29.04 -21.20
C GLU A 396 14.60 30.26 -20.45
N LEU A 397 14.59 30.23 -19.11
CA LEU A 397 15.16 31.30 -18.29
C LEU A 397 16.68 31.42 -18.44
N ILE A 398 17.40 30.30 -18.54
CA ILE A 398 18.85 30.29 -18.84
C ILE A 398 19.11 30.97 -20.18
N THR A 399 18.36 30.59 -21.21
CA THR A 399 18.51 31.20 -22.54
C THR A 399 18.22 32.69 -22.51
N ARG A 400 17.20 33.11 -21.73
CA ARG A 400 16.86 34.53 -21.54
C ARG A 400 17.93 35.29 -20.77
N GLY A 401 18.46 34.71 -19.69
CA GLY A 401 19.54 35.27 -18.89
C GLY A 401 20.83 35.47 -19.70
N GLU A 402 21.19 34.51 -20.55
CA GLU A 402 22.35 34.60 -21.46
C GLU A 402 22.20 35.77 -22.45
N GLN A 403 21.01 35.99 -23.01
CA GLN A 403 20.72 37.13 -23.88
C GLN A 403 20.83 38.49 -23.17
N LEU A 404 20.74 38.50 -21.83
CA LEU A 404 20.83 39.68 -20.98
C LEU A 404 22.20 39.83 -20.31
N GLY A 405 23.10 38.85 -20.47
CA GLY A 405 24.44 38.85 -19.86
C GLY A 405 24.47 38.42 -18.39
N VAL A 406 23.43 37.74 -17.90
CA VAL A 406 23.40 37.12 -16.57
C VAL A 406 24.30 35.87 -16.57
N SER A 407 24.98 35.59 -15.45
CA SER A 407 25.79 34.37 -15.32
C SER A 407 24.89 33.14 -15.13
N THR A 408 24.80 32.29 -16.15
CA THR A 408 23.88 31.14 -16.15
C THR A 408 24.52 29.79 -15.82
N GLU A 409 25.83 29.75 -15.65
CA GLU A 409 26.60 28.51 -15.42
C GLU A 409 26.11 27.71 -14.19
N PRO A 410 25.86 28.33 -13.02
CA PRO A 410 25.38 27.60 -11.83
C PRO A 410 24.03 26.90 -12.05
N TYR A 411 23.17 27.48 -12.89
CA TYR A 411 21.86 26.93 -13.20
C TYR A 411 21.95 25.77 -14.21
N ARG A 412 22.94 25.78 -15.11
CA ARG A 412 23.23 24.65 -16.01
C ARG A 412 23.75 23.43 -15.23
N GLU A 413 24.61 23.66 -14.25
CA GLU A 413 25.09 22.62 -13.34
C GLU A 413 23.92 22.04 -12.51
N THR A 414 23.06 22.91 -11.97
CA THR A 414 21.87 22.48 -11.22
C THR A 414 20.92 21.64 -12.06
N LEU A 415 20.76 21.97 -13.35
CA LEU A 415 19.93 21.21 -14.28
C LEU A 415 20.51 19.81 -14.58
N SER A 416 21.84 19.68 -14.57
CA SER A 416 22.51 18.38 -14.75
C SER A 416 22.37 17.53 -13.48
N ARG A 417 22.58 18.15 -12.32
CA ARG A 417 22.38 17.51 -11.01
C ARG A 417 20.94 17.07 -10.78
N SER A 418 19.95 17.84 -11.24
CA SER A 418 18.54 17.45 -11.12
C SER A 418 18.20 16.23 -11.96
N ASP A 419 18.80 16.09 -13.15
CA ASP A 419 18.61 14.92 -14.00
C ASP A 419 19.15 13.65 -13.32
N GLU A 420 20.34 13.73 -12.73
CA GLU A 420 20.94 12.62 -11.98
C GLU A 420 20.02 12.20 -10.81
N LEU A 421 19.63 13.16 -9.96
CA LEU A 421 18.73 12.90 -8.83
C LEU A 421 17.39 12.30 -9.26
N PHE A 422 16.83 12.78 -10.37
CA PHE A 422 15.57 12.25 -10.89
C PHE A 422 15.73 10.78 -11.34
N THR A 423 16.84 10.45 -12.02
CA THR A 423 17.12 9.06 -12.45
C THR A 423 17.40 8.10 -11.29
N GLU A 424 17.92 8.60 -10.17
CA GLU A 424 18.18 7.84 -8.95
C GLU A 424 16.91 7.63 -8.10
N GLY A 425 15.75 8.15 -8.52
CA GLY A 425 14.47 8.04 -7.81
C GLY A 425 14.21 9.17 -6.81
N GLY A 426 15.07 10.19 -6.75
CA GLY A 426 14.92 11.41 -5.94
C GLY A 426 14.02 12.47 -6.58
N GLY A 427 12.86 12.07 -7.11
CA GLY A 427 12.02 12.95 -7.94
C GLY A 427 11.52 14.23 -7.26
N GLU A 428 11.17 14.19 -5.98
CA GLU A 428 10.74 15.37 -5.23
C GLU A 428 11.90 16.36 -4.99
N GLU A 429 13.05 15.83 -4.58
CA GLU A 429 14.25 16.63 -4.34
C GLU A 429 14.73 17.29 -5.64
N ALA A 430 14.72 16.55 -6.75
CA ALA A 430 15.05 17.06 -8.07
C ALA A 430 14.14 18.22 -8.51
N LYS A 431 12.84 18.17 -8.20
CA LYS A 431 11.91 19.28 -8.48
C LYS A 431 12.18 20.48 -7.58
N ARG A 432 12.42 20.25 -6.29
CA ARG A 432 12.69 21.33 -5.32
C ARG A 432 13.87 22.19 -5.75
N ILE A 433 14.99 21.57 -6.12
CA ILE A 433 16.18 22.31 -6.56
C ILE A 433 15.94 23.07 -7.87
N LEU A 434 15.09 22.55 -8.76
CA LEU A 434 14.69 23.25 -9.98
C LEU A 434 13.80 24.46 -9.67
N GLU A 435 12.83 24.32 -8.76
CA GLU A 435 11.95 25.43 -8.35
C GLU A 435 12.74 26.58 -7.71
N GLU A 436 13.65 26.27 -6.78
CA GLU A 436 14.52 27.28 -6.14
C GLU A 436 15.42 27.98 -7.16
N SER A 437 15.97 27.23 -8.12
CA SER A 437 16.81 27.76 -9.19
C SER A 437 16.02 28.65 -10.15
N ILE A 438 14.79 28.27 -10.49
CA ILE A 438 13.89 29.05 -11.34
C ILE A 438 13.54 30.37 -10.66
N GLU A 439 13.21 30.35 -9.37
CA GLU A 439 12.88 31.56 -8.61
C GLU A 439 14.06 32.53 -8.58
N THR A 440 15.26 32.02 -8.27
CA THR A 440 16.48 32.83 -8.18
C THR A 440 16.87 33.41 -9.54
N LEU A 441 16.95 32.60 -10.59
CA LEU A 441 17.29 33.07 -11.92
C LEU A 441 16.24 34.04 -12.47
N ARG A 442 14.96 33.82 -12.19
CA ARG A 442 13.89 34.75 -12.61
C ARG A 442 14.09 36.13 -11.99
N ALA A 443 14.45 36.21 -10.71
CA ALA A 443 14.75 37.49 -10.06
C ALA A 443 15.98 38.19 -10.69
N GLU A 444 17.05 37.44 -10.97
CA GLU A 444 18.24 37.98 -11.64
C GLU A 444 17.95 38.48 -13.06
N VAL A 445 17.14 37.73 -13.82
CA VAL A 445 16.68 38.11 -15.16
C VAL A 445 15.83 39.38 -15.10
N GLU A 446 14.90 39.49 -14.14
CA GLU A 446 14.06 40.68 -13.98
C GLU A 446 14.88 41.94 -13.67
N VAL A 447 15.88 41.82 -12.80
CA VAL A 447 16.83 42.91 -12.53
C VAL A 447 17.60 43.30 -13.80
N ALA A 448 18.12 42.32 -14.55
CA ALA A 448 18.84 42.57 -15.79
C ALA A 448 17.96 43.23 -16.89
N GLU A 449 16.70 42.80 -17.02
CA GLU A 449 15.72 43.42 -17.94
C GLU A 449 15.45 44.88 -17.54
N SER A 450 15.29 45.16 -16.24
CA SER A 450 15.06 46.53 -15.75
C SER A 450 16.25 47.46 -16.03
N LEU A 451 17.48 46.98 -15.81
CA LEU A 451 18.71 47.72 -16.08
C LEU A 451 18.86 48.00 -17.57
N ARG A 452 18.62 47.00 -18.43
CA ARG A 452 18.68 47.15 -19.88
C ARG A 452 17.68 48.19 -20.38
N LYS A 453 16.43 48.12 -19.90
CA LYS A 453 15.40 49.13 -20.23
C LYS A 453 15.85 50.53 -19.81
N ARG A 454 16.45 50.66 -18.62
CA ARG A 454 16.96 51.96 -18.14
C ARG A 454 18.12 52.50 -18.98
N VAL A 455 19.02 51.62 -19.46
CA VAL A 455 20.09 51.99 -20.40
C VAL A 455 19.52 52.47 -21.73
N GLU A 456 18.49 51.81 -22.25
CA GLU A 456 17.80 52.22 -23.48
C GLU A 456 17.12 53.59 -23.34
N GLU A 457 16.43 53.82 -22.22
CA GLU A 457 15.82 55.11 -21.86
C GLU A 457 16.88 56.24 -21.82
N LEU A 458 17.93 56.08 -21.00
CA LEU A 458 19.00 57.08 -20.87
C LEU A 458 19.77 57.30 -22.18
N SER A 459 19.95 56.26 -22.99
CA SER A 459 20.55 56.39 -24.33
C SER A 459 19.65 57.20 -25.26
N GLY A 460 18.33 57.01 -25.19
CA GLY A 460 17.34 57.83 -25.87
C GLY A 460 17.41 59.29 -25.45
N GLU A 461 17.42 59.56 -24.14
CA GLU A 461 17.54 60.91 -23.59
C GLU A 461 18.84 61.61 -24.02
N LEU A 462 19.97 60.90 -23.98
CA LEU A 462 21.26 61.43 -24.46
C LEU A 462 21.24 61.73 -25.95
N ASN A 463 20.51 60.96 -26.76
CA ASN A 463 20.35 61.23 -28.19
C ASN A 463 19.49 62.48 -28.43
N GLU A 464 18.41 62.66 -27.67
CA GLU A 464 17.59 63.88 -27.72
C GLU A 464 18.40 65.12 -27.32
N ILE A 465 19.13 65.03 -26.21
CA ILE A 465 20.06 66.06 -25.74
C ILE A 465 21.08 66.41 -26.83
N TRP A 466 21.68 65.40 -27.47
CA TRP A 466 22.65 65.62 -28.54
C TRP A 466 22.03 66.36 -29.73
N ASN A 467 20.80 66.01 -30.09
CA ASN A 467 20.03 66.68 -31.15
C ASN A 467 19.67 68.12 -30.79
N GLN A 468 19.50 68.46 -29.50
CA GLN A 468 19.31 69.83 -29.03
C GLN A 468 20.61 70.65 -29.03
N LEU A 469 21.75 70.04 -28.70
CA LEU A 469 23.05 70.71 -28.66
C LEU A 469 23.53 71.14 -30.05
N LEU A 470 23.32 70.31 -31.07
CA LEU A 470 23.71 70.57 -32.47
C LEU A 470 23.29 71.96 -32.99
N PRO A 471 22.01 72.37 -32.92
CA PRO A 471 21.58 73.70 -33.35
C PRO A 471 22.06 74.83 -32.43
N MET A 472 22.27 74.58 -31.12
CA MET A 472 22.82 75.59 -30.20
C MET A 472 24.29 75.90 -30.52
N ALA A 473 25.10 74.90 -30.82
CA ALA A 473 26.47 75.06 -31.27
C ALA A 473 26.54 75.90 -32.56
N ARG A 474 25.63 75.66 -33.52
CA ARG A 474 25.52 76.45 -34.76
C ARG A 474 25.14 77.91 -34.52
N LYS A 475 24.45 78.21 -33.41
CA LYS A 475 24.08 79.57 -32.98
C LYS A 475 25.18 80.26 -32.15
N GLY A 476 26.32 79.61 -31.91
CA GLY A 476 27.47 80.18 -31.22
C GLY A 476 27.46 80.06 -29.69
N TYR A 477 26.61 79.22 -29.11
CA TYR A 477 26.64 78.94 -27.66
C TYR A 477 27.85 78.04 -27.30
N PRO A 478 28.47 78.21 -26.11
CA PRO A 478 29.59 77.38 -25.65
C PRO A 478 29.10 75.98 -25.24
N THR A 479 29.01 75.06 -26.21
CA THR A 479 28.48 73.70 -25.99
C THR A 479 29.55 72.64 -25.73
N SER A 480 30.84 72.98 -25.79
CA SER A 480 31.97 72.03 -25.72
C SER A 480 31.99 71.19 -24.44
N GLU A 481 31.77 71.83 -23.29
CA GLU A 481 31.75 71.16 -21.99
C GLU A 481 30.56 70.18 -21.87
N VAL A 482 29.38 70.60 -22.33
CA VAL A 482 28.18 69.75 -22.33
C VAL A 482 28.34 68.57 -23.29
N SER A 483 28.91 68.79 -24.47
CA SER A 483 29.23 67.71 -25.41
C SER A 483 30.19 66.67 -24.81
N ARG A 484 31.20 67.12 -24.05
CA ARG A 484 32.13 66.21 -23.33
C ARG A 484 31.41 65.41 -22.24
N LYS A 485 30.52 66.05 -21.48
CA LYS A 485 29.68 65.37 -20.48
C LYS A 485 28.76 64.33 -21.12
N VAL A 486 28.15 64.63 -22.28
CA VAL A 486 27.31 63.67 -23.03
C VAL A 486 28.12 62.46 -23.50
N GLN A 487 29.33 62.67 -24.01
CA GLN A 487 30.22 61.55 -24.38
C GLN A 487 30.58 60.70 -23.17
N LYS A 488 30.93 61.33 -22.04
CA LYS A 488 31.21 60.63 -20.79
C LYS A 488 30.00 59.84 -20.28
N ALA A 489 28.79 60.38 -20.37
CA ALA A 489 27.56 59.67 -20.00
C ALA A 489 27.31 58.44 -20.89
N ARG A 490 27.59 58.55 -22.20
CA ARG A 490 27.52 57.39 -23.13
C ARG A 490 28.57 56.33 -22.80
N GLU A 491 29.77 56.73 -22.36
CA GLU A 491 30.79 55.79 -21.88
C GLU A 491 30.34 55.07 -20.60
N LEU A 492 29.80 55.81 -19.63
CA LEU A 492 29.24 55.22 -18.39
C LEU A 492 28.11 54.22 -18.67
N LEU A 493 27.23 54.50 -19.64
CA LEU A 493 26.20 53.55 -20.07
C LEU A 493 26.78 52.30 -20.73
N LYS A 494 27.87 52.42 -21.51
CA LYS A 494 28.57 51.25 -22.06
C LYS A 494 29.24 50.39 -20.98
N GLU A 495 29.67 51.02 -19.89
CA GLU A 495 30.21 50.36 -18.70
C GLU A 495 29.11 49.84 -17.75
N MET A 496 27.83 49.92 -18.13
CA MET A 496 26.67 49.53 -17.29
C MET A 496 26.58 50.30 -15.95
N LYS A 497 27.20 51.47 -15.84
CA LYS A 497 27.11 52.35 -14.66
C LYS A 497 25.88 53.26 -14.76
N VAL A 498 24.71 52.64 -14.71
CA VAL A 498 23.41 53.28 -15.02
C VAL A 498 23.10 54.45 -14.08
N ASP A 499 23.34 54.30 -12.78
CA ASP A 499 23.04 55.35 -11.79
C ASP A 499 23.93 56.58 -11.96
N GLU A 500 25.24 56.38 -12.13
CA GLU A 500 26.19 57.47 -12.41
C GLU A 500 25.87 58.17 -13.73
N ALA A 501 25.48 57.40 -14.76
CA ALA A 501 25.03 57.95 -16.03
C ALA A 501 23.74 58.76 -15.87
N ALA A 502 22.76 58.29 -15.10
CA ALA A 502 21.50 58.99 -14.84
C ALA A 502 21.75 60.33 -14.12
N GLU A 503 22.59 60.35 -13.09
CA GLU A 503 22.98 61.59 -12.43
C GLU A 503 23.66 62.58 -13.38
N LEU A 504 24.51 62.07 -14.28
CA LEU A 504 25.22 62.87 -15.25
C LEU A 504 24.26 63.42 -16.32
N VAL A 505 23.28 62.63 -16.76
CA VAL A 505 22.21 63.06 -17.67
C VAL A 505 21.39 64.20 -17.06
N GLU A 506 21.03 64.10 -15.78
CA GLU A 506 20.31 65.18 -15.08
C GLU A 506 21.15 66.45 -14.89
N LYS A 507 22.47 66.32 -14.69
CA LYS A 507 23.39 67.47 -14.70
C LYS A 507 23.46 68.10 -16.10
N ILE A 508 23.55 67.29 -17.15
CA ILE A 508 23.55 67.74 -18.54
C ILE A 508 22.25 68.47 -18.90
N ARG A 509 21.09 67.94 -18.49
CA ARG A 509 19.78 68.59 -18.69
C ARG A 509 19.76 69.99 -18.08
N ARG A 510 20.22 70.15 -16.83
CA ARG A 510 20.33 71.45 -16.17
C ARG A 510 21.29 72.40 -16.88
N ASP A 511 22.41 71.89 -17.38
CA ASP A 511 23.38 72.70 -18.12
C ASP A 511 22.81 73.18 -19.47
N ILE A 512 22.04 72.34 -20.17
CA ILE A 512 21.33 72.72 -21.41
C ILE A 512 20.23 73.74 -21.12
N GLU A 513 19.47 73.55 -20.03
CA GLU A 513 18.44 74.49 -19.63
C GLU A 513 19.05 75.86 -19.29
N ARG A 514 20.19 75.90 -18.59
CA ARG A 514 20.97 77.13 -18.32
C ARG A 514 21.45 77.77 -19.62
N LEU A 515 22.00 77.00 -20.55
CA LEU A 515 22.42 77.51 -21.86
C LEU A 515 21.23 78.07 -22.67
N SER A 516 20.05 77.44 -22.56
CA SER A 516 18.83 77.87 -23.25
C SER A 516 18.23 79.16 -22.67
N LYS A 517 18.43 79.42 -21.36
CA LYS A 517 17.95 80.61 -20.64
C LYS A 517 18.87 81.83 -20.79
N GLY A 518 20.07 81.67 -21.33
CA GLY A 518 21.09 82.73 -21.44
C GLY A 518 21.82 83.00 -20.12
N PRO A 519 23.01 83.63 -20.15
CA PRO A 519 23.93 83.64 -19.01
C PRO A 519 23.41 84.48 -17.82
N THR A 520 23.54 83.94 -16.61
CA THR A 520 23.36 84.66 -15.34
C THR A 520 24.63 85.44 -14.96
N LYS A 521 24.44 86.53 -14.22
CA LYS A 521 25.38 87.66 -14.05
C LYS A 521 26.77 87.30 -13.47
N GLU A 522 26.91 86.16 -12.78
CA GLU A 522 28.17 85.73 -12.16
C GLU A 522 29.08 84.94 -13.12
N VAL A 523 28.53 84.26 -14.13
CA VAL A 523 29.32 83.58 -15.19
C VAL A 523 29.89 84.58 -16.21
N ARG A 524 29.43 85.84 -16.16
CA ARG A 524 29.85 86.92 -17.06
C ARG A 524 31.28 87.38 -16.82
N GLU A 525 31.86 87.18 -15.63
CA GLU A 525 33.23 87.64 -15.33
C GLU A 525 34.29 86.59 -15.72
N GLU A 526 34.05 85.29 -15.49
CA GLU A 526 35.00 84.25 -15.92
C GLU A 526 34.96 83.97 -17.44
N VAL A 527 33.78 83.99 -18.08
CA VAL A 527 33.64 83.73 -19.53
C VAL A 527 34.06 84.94 -20.38
N ALA A 528 34.00 86.16 -19.83
CA ALA A 528 34.54 87.34 -20.51
C ALA A 528 36.06 87.29 -20.57
N GLU A 529 36.76 86.84 -19.51
CA GLU A 529 38.21 86.73 -19.54
C GLU A 529 38.71 85.65 -20.51
N GLU A 530 38.08 84.47 -20.57
CA GLU A 530 38.46 83.42 -21.53
C GLU A 530 38.09 83.76 -22.98
N GLY A 531 36.91 84.35 -23.22
CA GLY A 531 36.48 84.77 -24.56
C GLY A 531 37.26 85.98 -25.10
N GLU A 532 37.67 86.91 -24.24
CA GLU A 532 38.60 87.98 -24.61
C GLU A 532 40.00 87.42 -24.89
N LEU A 533 40.47 86.43 -24.12
CA LEU A 533 41.75 85.77 -24.39
C LEU A 533 41.75 85.01 -25.72
N GLU A 534 40.70 84.26 -26.05
CA GLU A 534 40.60 83.54 -27.33
C GLU A 534 40.48 84.49 -28.52
N THR A 535 39.71 85.58 -28.38
CA THR A 535 39.61 86.60 -29.44
C THR A 535 40.90 87.40 -29.62
N LEU A 536 41.63 87.68 -28.53
CA LEU A 536 42.98 88.27 -28.58
C LEU A 536 43.99 87.32 -29.23
N ARG A 537 43.97 86.02 -28.90
CA ARG A 537 44.85 85.00 -29.50
C ARG A 537 44.54 84.77 -30.98
N ALA A 538 43.27 84.77 -31.37
CA ALA A 538 42.88 84.69 -32.79
C ALA A 538 43.30 85.94 -33.58
N LYS A 539 43.18 87.14 -32.99
CA LYS A 539 43.72 88.38 -33.58
C LYS A 539 45.24 88.33 -33.69
N GLU A 540 45.93 87.84 -32.66
CA GLU A 540 47.38 87.68 -32.65
C GLU A 540 47.83 86.70 -33.76
N LEU A 541 47.16 85.56 -33.89
CA LEU A 541 47.44 84.59 -34.94
C LEU A 541 47.25 85.19 -36.34
N SER A 542 46.20 85.98 -36.55
CA SER A 542 45.94 86.68 -37.82
C SER A 542 47.05 87.67 -38.17
N ILE A 543 47.58 88.38 -37.19
CA ILE A 543 48.74 89.29 -37.36
C ILE A 543 49.98 88.48 -37.73
N ILE A 544 50.27 87.39 -37.00
CA ILE A 544 51.42 86.52 -37.25
C ILE A 544 51.35 85.90 -38.66
N ILE A 545 50.19 85.39 -39.08
CA ILE A 545 49.96 84.84 -40.43
C ILE A 545 50.29 85.88 -41.50
N SER A 546 49.79 87.11 -41.32
CA SER A 546 50.00 88.20 -42.27
C SER A 546 51.49 88.55 -42.37
N GLN A 547 52.17 88.67 -41.23
CA GLN A 547 53.60 88.94 -41.18
C GLN A 547 54.46 87.81 -41.79
N ILE A 548 54.09 86.54 -41.59
CA ILE A 548 54.77 85.41 -42.24
C ILE A 548 54.58 85.49 -43.77
N ARG A 549 53.36 85.75 -44.25
CA ARG A 549 53.08 85.86 -45.70
C ARG A 549 53.83 87.02 -46.35
N ASP A 550 53.86 88.18 -45.71
CA ASP A 550 54.58 89.35 -46.22
C ASP A 550 56.08 89.08 -46.30
N ARG A 551 56.67 88.47 -45.26
CA ARG A 551 58.09 88.15 -45.24
C ARG A 551 58.47 87.02 -46.19
N ILE A 552 57.65 85.98 -46.33
CA ILE A 552 57.82 84.95 -47.37
C ILE A 552 57.82 85.61 -48.76
N THR A 553 56.95 86.59 -48.99
CA THR A 553 56.91 87.34 -50.26
C THR A 553 58.19 88.15 -50.48
N LYS A 554 58.71 88.80 -49.44
CA LYS A 554 60.04 89.47 -49.48
C LYS A 554 61.19 88.50 -49.72
N MET A 555 61.22 87.35 -49.05
CA MET A 555 62.25 86.32 -49.23
C MET A 555 62.25 85.76 -50.66
N LYS A 556 61.07 85.52 -51.25
CA LYS A 556 60.94 85.13 -52.66
C LYS A 556 61.50 86.20 -53.60
N ALA A 557 61.26 87.48 -53.32
CA ALA A 557 61.82 88.58 -54.10
C ALA A 557 63.35 88.68 -54.00
N LEU A 558 63.93 88.22 -52.88
CA LEU A 558 65.38 88.14 -52.66
C LEU A 558 66.01 86.81 -53.14
N GLY A 559 65.21 85.89 -53.70
CA GLY A 559 65.69 84.59 -54.19
C GLY A 559 66.01 83.56 -53.11
N ILE A 560 65.54 83.75 -51.87
CA ILE A 560 65.72 82.81 -50.75
C ILE A 560 64.67 81.69 -50.84
N ASP A 561 65.04 80.44 -50.57
CA ASP A 561 64.09 79.32 -50.55
C ASP A 561 63.07 79.49 -49.41
N THR A 562 61.79 79.37 -49.74
CA THR A 562 60.67 79.57 -48.81
C THR A 562 59.83 78.31 -48.58
N SER A 563 60.21 77.19 -49.19
CA SER A 563 59.48 75.91 -49.14
C SER A 563 59.15 75.46 -47.71
N LYS A 564 60.15 75.51 -46.81
CA LYS A 564 60.01 75.18 -45.39
C LYS A 564 59.01 76.08 -44.66
N TYR A 565 59.08 77.39 -44.89
CA TYR A 565 58.21 78.38 -44.22
C TYR A 565 56.76 78.32 -44.71
N GLN A 566 56.55 77.95 -45.99
CA GLN A 566 55.22 77.68 -46.52
C GLN A 566 54.60 76.42 -45.90
N SER A 567 55.41 75.38 -45.68
CA SER A 567 54.98 74.16 -44.98
C SER A 567 54.62 74.45 -43.51
N ASP A 568 55.46 75.22 -42.80
CA ASP A 568 55.21 75.61 -41.41
C ASP A 568 53.94 76.48 -41.27
N LEU A 569 53.69 77.38 -42.24
CA LEU A 569 52.46 78.17 -42.30
C LEU A 569 51.22 77.28 -42.52
N LEU A 570 51.30 76.26 -43.38
CA LEU A 570 50.20 75.33 -43.62
C LEU A 570 49.90 74.46 -42.39
N LEU A 571 50.95 73.96 -41.72
CA LEU A 571 50.82 73.18 -40.49
C LEU A 571 50.11 74.02 -39.41
N MET A 572 50.53 75.26 -39.21
CA MET A 572 49.90 76.18 -38.27
C MET A 572 48.42 76.44 -38.58
N LEU A 573 48.07 76.63 -39.87
CA LEU A 573 46.67 76.81 -40.30
C LEU A 573 45.81 75.56 -40.07
N GLN A 574 46.39 74.35 -40.18
CA GLN A 574 45.71 73.11 -39.84
C GLN A 574 45.50 72.96 -38.33
N THR A 575 46.52 73.29 -37.52
CA THR A 575 46.42 73.31 -36.04
C THR A 575 45.31 74.26 -35.58
N PHE A 576 45.22 75.45 -36.19
CA PHE A 576 44.14 76.40 -35.95
C PHE A 576 42.75 75.83 -36.27
N LYS A 577 42.58 75.17 -37.43
CA LYS A 577 41.30 74.53 -37.81
C LYS A 577 40.85 73.42 -36.85
N ARG A 578 41.78 72.83 -36.08
CA ARG A 578 41.49 71.81 -35.06
C ARG A 578 41.12 72.41 -33.70
N GLY A 579 41.13 73.73 -33.55
CA GLY A 579 40.79 74.42 -32.30
C GLY A 579 41.96 74.57 -31.30
N GLU A 580 43.18 74.17 -31.66
CA GLU A 580 44.37 74.27 -30.81
C GLU A 580 45.05 75.65 -30.96
N LEU A 581 44.40 76.73 -30.48
CA LEU A 581 44.83 78.13 -30.67
C LEU A 581 46.26 78.43 -30.15
N ASP A 582 46.61 77.97 -28.95
CA ASP A 582 47.89 78.28 -28.30
C ASP A 582 49.07 77.68 -29.03
N ARG A 583 48.88 76.43 -29.44
CA ARG A 583 49.86 75.68 -30.22
C ARG A 583 50.09 76.32 -31.58
N ALA A 584 49.03 76.83 -32.21
CA ALA A 584 49.12 77.56 -33.47
C ALA A 584 49.88 78.89 -33.30
N VAL A 585 49.60 79.67 -32.25
CA VAL A 585 50.32 80.95 -31.97
C VAL A 585 51.81 80.70 -31.76
N GLU A 586 52.17 79.67 -31.00
CA GLU A 586 53.57 79.37 -30.73
C GLU A 586 54.32 78.86 -31.97
N GLN A 587 53.67 78.01 -32.78
CA GLN A 587 54.20 77.59 -34.09
C GLN A 587 54.43 78.80 -35.01
N GLY A 588 53.48 79.74 -35.05
CA GLY A 588 53.59 80.97 -35.82
C GLY A 588 54.73 81.87 -35.37
N ARG A 589 54.88 82.11 -34.06
CA ARG A 589 55.99 82.91 -33.50
C ARG A 589 57.36 82.29 -33.82
N ARG A 590 57.49 80.96 -33.73
CA ARG A 590 58.74 80.25 -34.08
C ARG A 590 59.08 80.39 -35.56
N CYS A 591 58.11 80.17 -36.45
CA CYS A 591 58.28 80.34 -37.89
C CYS A 591 58.72 81.76 -38.24
N LEU A 592 58.02 82.76 -37.69
CA LEU A 592 58.30 84.18 -37.91
C LEU A 592 59.67 84.61 -37.37
N SER A 593 60.13 84.06 -36.24
CA SER A 593 61.47 84.28 -35.69
C SER A 593 62.57 83.72 -36.60
N ASN A 594 62.37 82.53 -37.16
CA ASN A 594 63.33 81.92 -38.09
C ASN A 594 63.43 82.71 -39.41
N ILE A 595 62.29 83.16 -39.93
CA ILE A 595 62.23 84.03 -41.11
C ILE A 595 62.97 85.35 -40.88
N LYS A 596 62.79 85.99 -39.71
CA LYS A 596 63.51 87.22 -39.36
C LYS A 596 65.02 87.02 -39.35
N LYS A 597 65.50 85.92 -38.76
CA LYS A 597 66.93 85.58 -38.75
C LYS A 597 67.51 85.43 -40.15
N GLU A 598 66.79 84.81 -41.08
CA GLU A 598 67.24 84.66 -42.46
C GLU A 598 67.19 85.97 -43.27
N LEU A 599 66.29 86.89 -42.92
CA LEU A 599 66.22 88.23 -43.50
C LEU A 599 67.18 89.24 -42.85
N GLY A 600 67.84 88.87 -41.74
CA GLY A 600 68.72 89.76 -40.97
C GLY A 600 67.98 90.82 -40.14
N GLU A 601 66.71 90.57 -39.77
CA GLU A 601 65.82 91.46 -38.99
C GLU A 601 65.79 91.18 -37.49
#